data_AF-A0A7K3Y6T4-F1
#
_entry.id   AF-A0A7K3Y6T4-F1
#
_cell.length_a   1.000
_cell.length_b   1.000
_cell.length_c   1.000
_cell.angle_alpha   90.00
_cell.angle_beta   90.00
_cell.angle_gamma   90.00
#
_symmetry.space_group_name_H-M   'P 1'
#
loop_
_entity.id
_entity.type
_entity.pdbx_description
1 polymer ?
#
loop_
_entity_poly.entity_id
_entity_poly.type
_entity_poly.pdbx_seq_one_letter_code
_entity_poly.pdbx_strand_id
1 'polypeptide(L)'
;RLYREGDDPRLIDWKISAKHNVLYTREMTGLEGGTPLVAVDLPARKGDPETFARYSMIVADAVEGAIESSAGCSLLVIAGGEVIRFIAGTPDIGEAFAALDGLAPVEPRTPLYRAPGPAILAARARVPGGGGGPEKIYRARLGQTLTTFVRGSRSSFADAVVAALARTDATEVHIYTLAEGDTSHLAQVVHLAKARGMRVVANVPPNTPILPGIDAVEVI
;
A
#
# COMPACT_ATOMS: atom_id res chain seq x y z
N ARG A 1 -10.00 -14.23 -14.36
CA ARG A 1 -8.95 -15.24 -14.66
C ARG A 1 -9.38 -16.69 -14.36
N LEU A 2 -8.58 -17.69 -14.75
CA LEU A 2 -8.75 -19.09 -14.34
C LEU A 2 -8.47 -19.24 -12.83
N TYR A 3 -9.28 -20.02 -12.12
CA TYR A 3 -9.05 -20.31 -10.71
C TYR A 3 -7.73 -21.06 -10.51
N ARG A 4 -6.95 -20.63 -9.53
CA ARG A 4 -5.72 -21.30 -9.09
C ARG A 4 -5.84 -21.72 -7.64
N GLU A 5 -5.11 -22.76 -7.27
CA GLU A 5 -5.04 -23.23 -5.89
C GLU A 5 -4.46 -22.12 -5.00
N GLY A 6 -5.25 -21.66 -4.03
CA GLY A 6 -4.95 -20.48 -3.19
C GLY A 6 -5.85 -19.26 -3.44
N ASP A 7 -6.63 -19.25 -4.53
CA ASP A 7 -7.64 -18.22 -4.75
C ASP A 7 -8.82 -18.37 -3.76
N ASP A 8 -9.45 -17.25 -3.35
CA ASP A 8 -10.63 -17.30 -2.47
C ASP A 8 -11.81 -17.98 -3.19
N PRO A 9 -12.33 -19.12 -2.68
CA PRO A 9 -13.46 -19.82 -3.28
C PRO A 9 -14.75 -18.99 -3.37
N ARG A 10 -14.87 -17.92 -2.57
CA ARG A 10 -16.02 -17.00 -2.61
C ARG A 10 -16.06 -16.15 -3.87
N LEU A 11 -14.93 -16.02 -4.56
CA LEU A 11 -14.79 -15.22 -5.77
C LEU A 11 -15.00 -16.05 -7.05
N ILE A 12 -15.44 -17.30 -6.96
CA ILE A 12 -15.72 -18.13 -8.14
C ILE A 12 -16.90 -17.55 -8.93
N ASP A 13 -16.68 -17.34 -10.23
CA ASP A 13 -17.77 -17.00 -11.14
C ASP A 13 -18.52 -18.28 -11.52
N TRP A 14 -19.57 -18.60 -10.77
CA TRP A 14 -20.39 -19.78 -11.04
C TRP A 14 -21.05 -19.78 -12.42
N LYS A 15 -21.31 -18.60 -13.02
CA LYS A 15 -21.98 -18.48 -14.31
C LYS A 15 -21.02 -18.80 -15.45
N ILE A 16 -19.83 -18.21 -15.45
CA ILE A 16 -18.80 -18.50 -16.45
C ILE A 16 -18.25 -19.91 -16.25
N SER A 17 -18.04 -20.33 -15.00
CA SER A 17 -17.51 -21.67 -14.70
C SER A 17 -18.44 -22.78 -15.17
N ALA A 18 -19.76 -22.63 -14.99
CA ALA A 18 -20.74 -23.59 -15.49
C ALA A 18 -20.76 -23.67 -17.03
N LYS A 19 -20.56 -22.54 -17.73
CA LYS A 19 -20.57 -22.50 -19.19
C LYS A 19 -19.36 -23.17 -19.82
N HIS A 20 -18.20 -23.07 -19.17
CA HIS A 20 -16.93 -23.56 -19.72
C HIS A 20 -16.44 -24.85 -19.06
N ASN A 21 -17.16 -25.37 -18.06
CA ASN A 21 -16.83 -26.55 -17.27
C ASN A 21 -15.40 -26.52 -16.69
N VAL A 22 -14.93 -25.32 -16.35
CA VAL A 22 -13.62 -25.03 -15.73
C VAL A 22 -13.84 -23.89 -14.74
N LEU A 23 -13.16 -23.91 -13.59
CA LEU A 23 -13.33 -22.87 -12.56
C LEU A 23 -12.67 -21.55 -12.99
N TYR A 24 -13.47 -20.49 -13.01
CA TYR A 24 -13.03 -19.11 -13.22
C TYR A 24 -13.24 -18.30 -11.94
N THR A 25 -12.27 -17.46 -11.60
CA THR A 25 -12.42 -16.44 -10.57
C THR A 25 -12.86 -15.13 -11.19
N ARG A 26 -13.85 -14.50 -10.56
CA ARG A 26 -14.24 -13.12 -10.83
C ARG A 26 -13.01 -12.25 -10.55
N GLU A 27 -12.51 -11.59 -11.57
CA GLU A 27 -11.77 -10.37 -11.33
C GLU A 27 -12.81 -9.33 -10.94
N MET A 28 -12.67 -8.76 -9.75
CA MET A 28 -13.44 -7.60 -9.34
C MET A 28 -12.91 -6.41 -10.15
N THR A 29 -13.18 -6.39 -11.46
CA THR A 29 -13.04 -5.18 -12.26
C THR A 29 -14.20 -4.28 -11.91
N GLY A 30 -13.98 -3.44 -10.90
CA GLY A 30 -14.81 -2.28 -10.57
C GLY A 30 -16.09 -2.57 -9.79
N LEU A 31 -16.34 -1.65 -8.85
CA LEU A 31 -17.59 -1.39 -8.13
C LEU A 31 -17.80 -2.12 -6.80
N GLU A 32 -17.14 -1.59 -5.75
CA GLU A 32 -17.87 -1.01 -4.61
C GLU A 32 -17.28 0.37 -4.25
N GLY A 33 -17.85 1.39 -4.91
CA GLY A 33 -17.99 2.81 -4.51
C GLY A 33 -16.89 3.46 -3.68
N GLY A 34 -15.93 4.09 -4.35
CA GLY A 34 -15.04 5.10 -3.78
C GLY A 34 -14.07 5.61 -4.83
N THR A 35 -13.71 6.89 -4.80
CA THR A 35 -12.60 7.41 -5.62
C THR A 35 -11.33 6.70 -5.17
N PRO A 36 -10.58 6.02 -6.05
CA PRO A 36 -9.39 5.27 -5.63
C PRO A 36 -8.34 6.23 -5.07
N LEU A 37 -7.59 5.76 -4.07
CA LEU A 37 -6.39 6.43 -3.59
C LEU A 37 -5.18 5.86 -4.32
N VAL A 38 -4.58 6.65 -5.21
CA VAL A 38 -3.28 6.34 -5.82
C VAL A 38 -2.19 6.78 -4.86
N ALA A 39 -1.42 5.82 -4.33
CA ALA A 39 -0.27 6.08 -3.49
C ALA A 39 1.02 5.85 -4.30
N VAL A 40 1.81 6.90 -4.49
CA VAL A 40 3.04 6.89 -5.30
C VAL A 40 4.25 6.91 -4.38
N ASP A 41 5.05 5.86 -4.41
CA ASP A 41 6.30 5.75 -3.68
C ASP A 41 7.49 6.16 -4.56
N LEU A 42 8.10 7.30 -4.23
CA LEU A 42 9.27 7.79 -4.95
C LEU A 42 10.48 6.91 -4.66
N PRO A 43 11.17 6.41 -5.70
CA PRO A 43 12.35 5.57 -5.53
C PRO A 43 13.52 6.35 -4.95
N ALA A 44 14.47 5.62 -4.38
CA ALA A 44 15.71 6.19 -3.88
C ALA A 44 16.55 6.78 -5.03
N ARG A 45 17.37 7.81 -4.71
CA ARG A 45 18.16 8.56 -5.70
C ARG A 45 19.13 7.71 -6.53
N LYS A 46 19.45 6.49 -6.09
CA LYS A 46 20.39 5.59 -6.77
C LYS A 46 19.83 4.90 -8.02
N GLY A 47 18.55 5.10 -8.34
CA GLY A 47 17.91 4.51 -9.52
C GLY A 47 18.39 5.08 -10.85
N ASP A 48 18.22 4.29 -11.89
CA ASP A 48 18.44 4.69 -13.29
C ASP A 48 17.36 5.69 -13.76
N PRO A 49 17.73 6.83 -14.37
CA PRO A 49 16.76 7.83 -14.85
C PRO A 49 15.72 7.28 -15.83
N GLU A 50 16.09 6.32 -16.68
CA GLU A 50 15.17 5.72 -17.66
C GLU A 50 14.07 4.90 -16.96
N THR A 51 14.46 4.16 -15.92
CA THR A 51 13.55 3.41 -15.06
C THR A 51 12.59 4.34 -14.32
N PHE A 52 13.07 5.47 -13.80
CA PHE A 52 12.20 6.47 -13.17
C PHE A 52 11.23 7.12 -14.17
N ALA A 53 11.68 7.39 -15.40
CA ALA A 53 10.81 7.95 -16.44
C ALA A 53 9.68 6.98 -16.81
N ARG A 54 9.98 5.69 -17.02
CA ARG A 54 8.96 4.66 -17.26
C ARG A 54 7.98 4.54 -16.10
N TYR A 55 8.50 4.50 -14.87
CA TYR A 55 7.67 4.46 -13.67
C TYR A 55 6.74 5.68 -13.58
N SER A 56 7.25 6.88 -13.88
CA SER A 56 6.46 8.12 -13.88
C SER A 56 5.34 8.09 -14.93
N MET A 57 5.59 7.52 -16.10
CA MET A 57 4.55 7.33 -17.13
C MET A 57 3.44 6.39 -16.65
N ILE A 58 3.80 5.25 -16.05
CA ILE A 58 2.83 4.29 -15.51
C ILE A 58 1.94 4.93 -14.42
N VAL A 59 2.55 5.75 -13.55
CA VAL A 59 1.81 6.49 -12.52
C VAL A 59 0.88 7.54 -13.15
N ALA A 60 1.33 8.25 -14.19
CA ALA A 60 0.50 9.23 -14.88
C ALA A 60 -0.72 8.56 -15.54
N ASP A 61 -0.52 7.45 -16.26
CA ASP A 61 -1.59 6.67 -16.89
C ASP A 61 -2.60 6.15 -15.84
N ALA A 62 -2.10 5.70 -14.68
CA ALA A 62 -2.95 5.25 -13.58
C ALA A 62 -3.82 6.36 -12.98
N VAL A 63 -3.25 7.56 -12.81
CA VAL A 63 -3.98 8.73 -12.31
C VAL A 63 -5.03 9.19 -13.30
N GLU A 64 -4.70 9.24 -14.59
CA GLU A 64 -5.64 9.56 -15.66
C GLU A 64 -6.81 8.56 -15.68
N GLY A 65 -6.50 7.26 -15.71
CA GLY A 65 -7.53 6.20 -15.69
C GLY A 65 -8.39 6.21 -14.41
N ALA A 66 -7.82 6.58 -13.26
CA ALA A 66 -8.56 6.73 -12.01
C ALA A 66 -9.58 7.88 -12.09
N ILE A 67 -9.18 9.04 -12.62
CA ILE A 67 -10.07 10.21 -12.78
C ILE A 67 -11.20 9.89 -13.75
N GLU A 68 -10.89 9.29 -14.90
CA GLU A 68 -11.87 8.93 -15.94
C GLU A 68 -12.90 7.91 -15.44
N SER A 69 -12.46 6.92 -14.65
CA SER A 69 -13.32 5.82 -14.18
C SER A 69 -14.16 6.15 -12.96
N SER A 70 -13.72 7.08 -12.10
CA SER A 70 -14.27 7.27 -10.75
C SER A 70 -14.71 8.70 -10.44
N ALA A 71 -14.73 9.60 -11.44
CA ALA A 71 -15.07 11.03 -11.29
C ALA A 71 -14.16 11.79 -10.31
N GLY A 72 -12.96 11.27 -10.05
CA GLY A 72 -11.93 11.90 -9.24
C GLY A 72 -10.87 10.90 -8.76
N CYS A 73 -9.74 11.44 -8.29
CA CYS A 73 -8.62 10.65 -7.79
C CYS A 73 -8.05 11.30 -6.53
N SER A 74 -7.81 10.49 -5.48
CA SER A 74 -6.97 10.94 -4.37
C SER A 74 -5.54 10.51 -4.67
N LEU A 75 -4.58 11.41 -4.45
CA LEU A 75 -3.17 11.15 -4.70
C LEU A 75 -2.38 11.32 -3.40
N LEU A 76 -1.58 10.32 -3.03
CA LEU A 76 -0.66 10.35 -1.91
C LEU A 76 0.76 10.08 -2.42
N VAL A 77 1.64 11.08 -2.42
CA VAL A 77 3.04 10.91 -2.81
C VAL A 77 3.89 10.76 -1.55
N ILE A 78 4.66 9.68 -1.48
CA ILE A 78 5.55 9.37 -0.37
C ILE A 78 6.99 9.17 -0.86
N ALA A 79 7.96 9.42 0.01
CA ALA A 79 9.37 9.11 -0.23
C ALA A 79 9.98 8.56 1.06
N GLY A 80 10.03 7.22 1.17
CA GLY A 80 10.37 6.58 2.42
C GLY A 80 9.44 7.02 3.56
N GLY A 81 10.01 7.44 4.69
CA GLY A 81 9.26 7.90 5.87
C GLY A 81 8.71 9.34 5.80
N GLU A 82 8.49 9.90 4.61
CA GLU A 82 7.96 11.25 4.43
C GLU A 82 6.77 11.25 3.45
N VAL A 83 5.73 12.03 3.77
CA VAL A 83 4.64 12.36 2.84
C VAL A 83 5.03 13.65 2.12
N ILE A 84 5.21 13.58 0.82
CA ILE A 84 5.67 14.70 -0.01
C ILE A 84 4.50 15.58 -0.42
N ARG A 85 3.42 14.97 -0.92
CA ARG A 85 2.20 15.66 -1.39
C ARG A 85 0.98 14.79 -1.13
N PHE A 86 -0.16 15.44 -0.89
CA PHE A 86 -1.45 14.77 -0.81
C PHE A 86 -2.55 15.65 -1.39
N ILE A 87 -3.36 15.08 -2.28
CA ILE A 87 -4.57 15.69 -2.84
C ILE A 87 -5.75 14.73 -2.65
N ALA A 88 -6.89 15.26 -2.24
CA ALA A 88 -8.09 14.47 -1.95
C ALA A 88 -9.12 14.61 -3.07
N GLY A 89 -9.43 13.51 -3.74
CA GLY A 89 -10.57 13.37 -4.65
C GLY A 89 -10.66 14.42 -5.76
N THR A 90 -9.54 14.87 -6.33
CA THR A 90 -9.58 15.88 -7.39
C THR A 90 -10.14 15.27 -8.69
N PRO A 91 -11.12 15.91 -9.34
CA PRO A 91 -11.55 15.56 -10.69
C PRO A 91 -10.71 16.26 -11.77
N ASP A 92 -9.84 17.21 -11.38
CA ASP A 92 -9.03 17.99 -12.32
C ASP A 92 -7.70 17.28 -12.61
N ILE A 93 -7.57 16.77 -13.84
CA ILE A 93 -6.35 16.13 -14.31
C ILE A 93 -5.14 17.07 -14.27
N GLY A 94 -5.34 18.37 -14.49
CA GLY A 94 -4.28 19.37 -14.43
C GLY A 94 -3.77 19.56 -13.00
N GLU A 95 -4.66 19.57 -12.02
CA GLU A 95 -4.28 19.60 -10.59
C GLU A 95 -3.52 18.34 -10.19
N ALA A 96 -4.00 17.16 -10.63
CA ALA A 96 -3.36 15.89 -10.35
C ALA A 96 -1.95 15.80 -10.96
N PHE A 97 -1.77 16.26 -12.21
CA PHE A 97 -0.44 16.28 -12.84
C PHE A 97 0.47 17.37 -12.27
N ALA A 98 -0.05 18.53 -11.87
CA ALA A 98 0.74 19.52 -11.14
C ALA A 98 1.28 18.96 -9.82
N ALA A 99 0.53 18.04 -9.18
CA ALA A 99 0.97 17.34 -7.98
C ALA A 99 2.07 16.30 -8.24
N LEU A 100 2.14 15.75 -9.45
CA LEU A 100 3.21 14.86 -9.89
C LEU A 100 4.41 15.61 -10.51
N ASP A 101 4.20 16.85 -10.93
CA ASP A 101 5.24 17.64 -11.59
C ASP A 101 6.40 18.00 -10.66
N GLY A 102 7.61 17.97 -11.23
CA GLY A 102 8.87 18.24 -10.53
C GLY A 102 9.26 17.18 -9.49
N LEU A 103 8.57 16.03 -9.43
CA LEU A 103 9.00 14.89 -8.61
C LEU A 103 10.23 14.24 -9.24
N ALA A 104 11.16 13.82 -8.38
CA ALA A 104 12.38 13.13 -8.77
C ALA A 104 12.71 12.08 -7.70
N PRO A 105 13.56 11.08 -8.00
CA PRO A 105 14.05 10.15 -7.00
C PRO A 105 14.71 10.89 -5.82
N VAL A 106 14.31 10.56 -4.59
CA VAL A 106 14.77 11.24 -3.36
C VAL A 106 15.46 10.24 -2.46
N GLU A 107 16.60 10.62 -1.88
CA GLU A 107 17.22 9.82 -0.82
C GLU A 107 16.40 9.97 0.47
N PRO A 108 15.84 8.89 1.04
CA PRO A 108 15.04 8.98 2.26
C PRO A 108 15.84 9.53 3.43
N ARG A 109 15.36 10.63 4.02
CA ARG A 109 16.02 11.26 5.18
C ARG A 109 15.90 10.43 6.46
N THR A 110 14.80 9.69 6.59
CA THR A 110 14.48 8.88 7.76
C THR A 110 14.01 7.48 7.35
N PRO A 111 14.92 6.51 7.18
CA PRO A 111 14.55 5.13 6.89
C PRO A 111 13.80 4.50 8.07
N LEU A 112 12.60 3.99 7.82
CA LEU A 112 11.74 3.49 8.90
C LEU A 112 12.13 2.09 9.38
N TYR A 113 13.04 1.38 8.71
CA TYR A 113 13.59 0.14 9.26
C TYR A 113 14.39 0.35 10.56
N ARG A 114 15.01 1.54 10.73
CA ARG A 114 15.80 1.89 11.93
C ARG A 114 14.95 2.48 13.05
N ALA A 115 13.88 3.17 12.67
CA ALA A 115 12.93 3.81 13.58
C ALA A 115 11.50 3.39 13.18
N PRO A 116 11.11 2.13 13.45
CA PRO A 116 9.81 1.62 13.04
C PRO A 116 8.69 2.44 13.66
N GLY A 117 7.72 2.84 12.86
CA GLY A 117 6.55 3.55 13.36
C GLY A 117 5.71 2.69 14.31
N PRO A 118 4.79 3.32 15.09
CA PRO A 118 3.93 2.64 16.04
C PRO A 118 3.16 1.46 15.44
N ALA A 119 2.72 1.57 14.18
CA ALA A 119 2.03 0.51 13.43
C ALA A 119 2.88 -0.77 13.29
N ILE A 120 4.13 -0.64 12.85
CA ILE A 120 5.07 -1.76 12.68
C ILE A 120 5.40 -2.37 14.04
N LEU A 121 5.63 -1.54 15.06
CA LEU A 121 5.88 -2.01 16.42
C LEU A 121 4.66 -2.73 17.02
N ALA A 122 3.44 -2.27 16.73
CA ALA A 122 2.21 -2.92 17.15
C ALA A 122 2.03 -4.29 16.47
N ALA A 123 2.36 -4.40 15.18
CA ALA A 123 2.36 -5.68 14.48
C ALA A 123 3.39 -6.65 15.10
N ARG A 124 4.60 -6.16 15.41
CA ARG A 124 5.63 -6.94 16.11
C ARG A 124 5.24 -7.31 17.53
N ALA A 125 4.41 -6.54 18.22
CA ALA A 125 3.95 -6.87 19.57
C ALA A 125 2.99 -8.08 19.59
N ARG A 126 2.36 -8.40 18.45
CA ARG A 126 1.38 -9.50 18.31
C ARG A 126 2.01 -10.87 18.02
N VAL A 127 3.29 -11.11 18.35
CA VAL A 127 3.95 -12.40 18.09
C VAL A 127 3.16 -13.56 18.73
N PRO A 128 2.68 -14.55 17.95
CA PRO A 128 2.04 -15.73 18.50
C PRO A 128 2.99 -16.48 19.43
N GLY A 129 2.47 -16.96 20.56
CA GLY A 129 3.24 -17.81 21.47
C GLY A 129 3.47 -19.18 20.84
N GLY A 130 4.65 -19.42 20.26
CA GLY A 130 5.11 -20.77 19.94
C GLY A 130 5.70 -21.43 21.18
N GLY A 131 5.42 -22.73 21.36
CA GLY A 131 6.06 -23.64 22.32
C GLY A 131 5.93 -23.27 23.81
N GLY A 132 5.51 -24.21 24.66
CA GLY A 132 5.57 -24.02 26.12
C GLY A 132 7.01 -23.78 26.61
N GLY A 133 7.17 -23.08 27.74
CA GLY A 133 8.47 -22.89 28.40
C GLY A 133 8.94 -21.43 28.53
N PRO A 134 10.24 -21.20 28.82
CA PRO A 134 10.83 -19.86 29.03
C PRO A 134 10.65 -18.91 27.85
N GLU A 135 10.61 -19.44 26.63
CA GLU A 135 10.39 -18.66 25.40
C GLU A 135 9.03 -17.94 25.39
N LYS A 136 7.97 -18.60 25.89
CA LYS A 136 6.64 -17.99 26.02
C LYS A 136 6.67 -16.80 26.98
N ILE A 137 7.38 -16.92 28.10
CA ILE A 137 7.52 -15.85 29.09
C ILE A 137 8.29 -14.67 28.48
N TYR A 138 9.38 -14.95 27.77
CA TYR A 138 10.16 -13.91 27.08
C TYR A 138 9.33 -13.18 26.02
N ARG A 139 8.63 -13.91 25.14
CA ARG A 139 7.76 -13.32 24.09
C ARG A 139 6.65 -12.47 24.70
N ALA A 140 6.03 -12.93 25.79
CA ALA A 140 5.00 -12.16 26.49
C ALA A 140 5.55 -10.85 27.07
N ARG A 141 6.74 -10.89 27.71
CA ARG A 141 7.41 -9.69 28.21
C ARG A 141 7.80 -8.73 27.09
N LEU A 142 8.35 -9.25 25.98
CA LEU A 142 8.70 -8.43 24.81
C LEU A 142 7.45 -7.76 24.21
N GLY A 143 6.36 -8.51 24.04
CA GLY A 143 5.09 -7.97 23.55
C GLY A 143 4.53 -6.87 24.46
N GLN A 144 4.61 -7.03 25.79
CA GLN A 144 4.20 -6.00 26.75
C GLN A 144 5.08 -4.75 26.67
N THR A 145 6.40 -4.90 26.57
CA THR A 145 7.33 -3.77 26.42
C THR A 145 7.06 -3.02 25.12
N LEU A 146 6.92 -3.73 24.00
CA LEU A 146 6.59 -3.12 22.71
C LEU A 146 5.23 -2.43 22.74
N THR A 147 4.21 -3.03 23.34
CA THR A 147 2.88 -2.42 23.47
C THR A 147 2.94 -1.14 24.29
N THR A 148 3.68 -1.12 25.39
CA THR A 148 3.88 0.09 26.20
C THR A 148 4.60 1.18 25.41
N PHE A 149 5.65 0.82 24.69
CA PHE A 149 6.40 1.76 23.85
C PHE A 149 5.53 2.33 22.72
N VAL A 150 4.74 1.50 22.04
CA VAL A 150 3.80 1.94 20.99
C VAL A 150 2.83 3.01 21.49
N ARG A 151 2.30 2.88 22.71
CA ARG A 151 1.37 3.87 23.27
C ARG A 151 2.01 5.25 23.48
N GLY A 152 3.31 5.30 23.75
CA GLY A 152 4.05 6.55 23.94
C GLY A 152 4.76 7.05 22.68
N SER A 153 4.88 6.21 21.64
CA SER A 153 5.61 6.53 20.42
C SER A 153 4.73 7.31 19.45
N ARG A 154 5.29 8.37 18.88
CA ARG A 154 4.70 9.13 17.78
C ARG A 154 5.56 8.99 16.53
N SER A 155 4.92 8.93 15.37
CA SER A 155 5.59 8.93 14.07
C SER A 155 4.91 9.98 13.21
N SER A 156 5.64 11.04 12.89
CA SER A 156 5.14 12.10 12.00
C SER A 156 4.64 11.54 10.67
N PHE A 157 5.32 10.51 10.15
CA PHE A 157 4.89 9.77 8.97
C PHE A 157 3.55 9.06 9.19
N ALA A 158 3.41 8.30 10.29
CA ALA A 158 2.14 7.65 10.62
C ALA A 158 0.99 8.66 10.69
N ASP A 159 1.23 9.76 11.41
CA ASP A 159 0.24 10.80 11.64
C ASP A 159 -0.17 11.47 10.32
N ALA A 160 0.81 11.75 9.43
CA ALA A 160 0.55 12.31 8.11
C ALA A 160 -0.24 11.35 7.20
N VAL A 161 0.10 10.06 7.20
CA VAL A 161 -0.64 9.04 6.43
C VAL A 161 -2.06 8.89 6.98
N VAL A 162 -2.24 8.80 8.30
CA VAL A 162 -3.58 8.75 8.92
C VAL A 162 -4.40 9.98 8.55
N ALA A 163 -3.81 11.18 8.58
CA ALA A 163 -4.49 12.40 8.19
C ALA A 163 -4.89 12.41 6.70
N ALA A 164 -4.03 11.90 5.81
CA ALA A 164 -4.35 11.73 4.40
C ALA A 164 -5.51 10.74 4.18
N LEU A 165 -5.42 9.55 4.79
CA LEU A 165 -6.46 8.52 4.71
C LEU A 165 -7.80 8.99 5.30
N ALA A 166 -7.77 9.86 6.32
CA ALA A 166 -8.97 10.43 6.91
C ALA A 166 -9.70 11.42 6.00
N ARG A 167 -9.00 12.01 5.03
CA ARG A 167 -9.51 13.03 4.10
C ARG A 167 -9.99 12.45 2.75
N THR A 168 -10.00 11.13 2.61
CA THR A 168 -10.48 10.44 1.42
C THR A 168 -11.59 9.46 1.78
N ASP A 169 -12.56 9.34 0.86
CA ASP A 169 -13.64 8.35 0.91
C ASP A 169 -13.25 7.07 0.15
N ALA A 170 -11.98 6.92 -0.23
CA ALA A 170 -11.46 5.74 -0.88
C ALA A 170 -11.69 4.48 -0.04
N THR A 171 -12.20 3.44 -0.67
CA THR A 171 -12.29 2.08 -0.11
C THR A 171 -11.08 1.23 -0.49
N GLU A 172 -10.25 1.72 -1.42
CA GLU A 172 -9.10 1.03 -1.98
C GLU A 172 -7.88 1.96 -2.13
N VAL A 173 -6.70 1.42 -1.86
CA VAL A 173 -5.40 2.07 -2.10
C VAL A 173 -4.59 1.28 -3.13
N HIS A 174 -4.19 1.95 -4.20
CA HIS A 174 -3.28 1.44 -5.22
C HIS A 174 -1.88 1.99 -4.97
N ILE A 175 -0.98 1.16 -4.47
CA ILE A 175 0.39 1.54 -4.15
C ILE A 175 1.30 1.24 -5.34
N TYR A 176 1.79 2.29 -6.00
CA TYR A 176 2.79 2.22 -7.05
C TYR A 176 4.16 2.36 -6.42
N THR A 177 5.05 1.38 -6.60
CA THR A 177 6.40 1.43 -6.01
C THR A 177 7.35 0.56 -6.82
N LEU A 178 8.61 0.97 -6.93
CA LEU A 178 9.69 0.12 -7.42
C LEU A 178 10.23 -0.83 -6.34
N ALA A 179 9.82 -0.64 -5.08
CA ALA A 179 10.19 -1.45 -3.91
C ALA A 179 11.71 -1.66 -3.74
N GLU A 180 12.51 -0.70 -4.16
CA GLU A 180 13.96 -0.77 -4.07
C GLU A 180 14.46 -0.44 -2.66
N GLY A 181 15.09 -1.42 -2.00
CA GLY A 181 15.74 -1.22 -0.70
C GLY A 181 14.78 -1.36 0.49
N ASP A 182 14.66 -0.31 1.32
CA ASP A 182 13.80 -0.35 2.51
C ASP A 182 12.33 -0.21 2.13
N THR A 183 11.49 -1.15 2.57
CA THR A 183 10.04 -1.16 2.34
C THR A 183 9.25 -0.96 3.64
N SER A 184 9.90 -0.55 4.73
CA SER A 184 9.27 -0.37 6.04
C SER A 184 8.19 0.71 6.03
N HIS A 185 8.34 1.76 5.22
CA HIS A 185 7.30 2.78 5.03
C HIS A 185 6.07 2.23 4.30
N LEU A 186 6.28 1.40 3.27
CA LEU A 186 5.19 0.72 2.58
C LEU A 186 4.42 -0.19 3.53
N ALA A 187 5.12 -1.00 4.33
CA ALA A 187 4.47 -1.85 5.34
C ALA A 187 3.65 -1.03 6.35
N GLN A 188 4.08 0.18 6.68
CA GLN A 188 3.36 1.09 7.55
C GLN A 188 2.12 1.68 6.86
N VAL A 189 2.22 2.09 5.59
CA VAL A 189 1.07 2.54 4.79
C VAL A 189 0.04 1.42 4.66
N VAL A 190 0.46 0.20 4.31
CA VAL A 190 -0.41 -0.98 4.22
C VAL A 190 -1.12 -1.21 5.55
N HIS A 191 -0.39 -1.22 6.67
CA HIS A 191 -1.00 -1.42 7.98
C HIS A 191 -2.09 -0.37 8.30
N LEU A 192 -1.81 0.91 8.04
CA LEU A 192 -2.74 2.00 8.31
C LEU A 192 -3.97 1.96 7.39
N ALA A 193 -3.79 1.62 6.11
CA ALA A 193 -4.90 1.41 5.17
C ALA A 193 -5.78 0.23 5.61
N LYS A 194 -5.18 -0.91 5.99
CA LYS A 194 -5.92 -2.08 6.51
C LYS A 194 -6.63 -1.78 7.82
N ALA A 195 -6.05 -0.96 8.69
CA ALA A 195 -6.71 -0.53 9.93
C ALA A 195 -7.99 0.30 9.67
N ARG A 196 -8.08 0.96 8.51
CA ARG A 196 -9.29 1.67 8.05
C ARG A 196 -10.25 0.76 7.25
N GLY A 197 -9.90 -0.52 7.06
CA GLY A 197 -10.70 -1.48 6.30
C GLY A 197 -10.56 -1.36 4.78
N MET A 198 -9.54 -0.63 4.29
CA MET A 198 -9.33 -0.46 2.86
C MET A 198 -8.77 -1.74 2.22
N ARG A 199 -9.13 -1.96 0.95
CA ARG A 199 -8.42 -2.90 0.08
C ARG A 199 -7.08 -2.28 -0.32
N VAL A 200 -6.02 -3.09 -0.41
CA VAL A 200 -4.69 -2.62 -0.80
C VAL A 200 -4.19 -3.43 -1.99
N VAL A 201 -3.94 -2.73 -3.10
CA VAL A 201 -3.37 -3.26 -4.33
C VAL A 201 -1.95 -2.74 -4.48
N ALA A 202 -0.99 -3.62 -4.73
CA ALA A 202 0.40 -3.24 -4.98
C ALA A 202 0.73 -3.35 -6.47
N ASN A 203 1.12 -2.24 -7.07
CA ASN A 203 1.63 -2.11 -8.43
C ASN A 203 3.16 -2.08 -8.37
N VAL A 204 3.80 -3.21 -8.67
CA VAL A 204 5.24 -3.44 -8.42
C VAL A 204 5.94 -4.16 -9.57
N PRO A 205 7.27 -3.99 -9.73
CA PRO A 205 8.04 -4.74 -10.72
C PRO A 205 7.94 -6.26 -10.52
N PRO A 206 8.23 -7.05 -11.58
CA PRO A 206 8.28 -8.50 -11.49
C PRO A 206 9.23 -8.99 -10.38
N ASN A 207 8.84 -10.08 -9.70
CA ASN A 207 9.62 -10.71 -8.63
C ASN A 207 9.79 -9.86 -7.35
N THR A 208 9.01 -8.79 -7.20
CA THR A 208 8.99 -8.01 -5.96
C THR A 208 8.35 -8.83 -4.81
N PRO A 209 9.00 -8.93 -3.64
CA PRO A 209 8.41 -9.59 -2.48
C PRO A 209 7.09 -8.95 -2.05
N ILE A 210 6.07 -9.77 -1.84
CA ILE A 210 4.74 -9.29 -1.42
C ILE A 210 4.77 -8.94 0.06
N LEU A 211 4.40 -7.70 0.39
CA LEU A 211 4.28 -7.25 1.78
C LEU A 211 3.02 -7.85 2.43
N PRO A 212 3.06 -8.20 3.74
CA PRO A 212 1.86 -8.65 4.44
C PRO A 212 0.75 -7.60 4.41
N GLY A 213 -0.48 -8.04 4.13
CA GLY A 213 -1.67 -7.18 4.09
C GLY A 213 -2.02 -6.62 2.71
N ILE A 214 -1.22 -6.91 1.68
CA ILE A 214 -1.59 -6.68 0.28
C ILE A 214 -2.66 -7.69 -0.15
N ASP A 215 -3.75 -7.20 -0.73
CA ASP A 215 -4.89 -8.02 -1.18
C ASP A 215 -4.75 -8.44 -2.65
N ALA A 216 -4.05 -7.66 -3.47
CA ALA A 216 -3.76 -7.98 -4.86
C ALA A 216 -2.44 -7.36 -5.32
N VAL A 217 -1.81 -8.00 -6.32
CA VAL A 217 -0.56 -7.53 -6.92
C VAL A 217 -0.75 -7.40 -8.42
N GLU A 218 -0.38 -6.25 -8.96
CA GLU A 218 -0.35 -5.92 -10.37
C GLU A 218 1.10 -5.61 -10.77
N VAL A 219 1.51 -6.10 -11.93
CA VAL A 219 2.90 -5.98 -12.40
C VAL A 219 3.02 -4.76 -13.29
N ILE A 220 3.99 -3.90 -12.96
CA ILE A 220 4.37 -2.71 -13.73
C ILE A 220 5.73 -2.87 -14.41
#